data_AF-A0A4Q2XVJ4-F1
#
_entry.id   AF-A0A4Q2XVJ4-F1
#
_cell.length_a   1.000
_cell.length_b   1.000
_cell.length_c   1.000
_cell.angle_alpha   90.00
_cell.angle_beta   90.00
_cell.angle_gamma   90.00
#
_symmetry.space_group_name_H-M   'P 1'
#
loop_
_entity.id
_entity.type
_entity.pdbx_description
1 polymer ?
#
loop_
_entity_poly.entity_id
_entity_poly.type
_entity_poly.pdbx_seq_one_letter_code
_entity_poly.pdbx_strand_id
1 'polypeptide(L)'
;SHYFLESCSRGVFARLAGEQSRWRQVRVPSDFPERLAEYLGEINAMHPFREGNERAQRAFISCLTAAHGFQISWDKMDQPSMMQASIASMRGNDRMLADLLRKNLISPTE
;
A
#
# COMPACT_ATOMS: atom_id res chain seq x y z
N SER A 1 3.59 22.30 -7.96
CA SER A 1 2.64 21.22 -7.65
C SER A 1 2.91 19.98 -8.51
N HIS A 2 2.91 20.04 -9.84
CA HIS A 2 3.13 18.85 -10.71
C HIS A 2 4.53 18.22 -10.59
N TYR A 3 5.59 19.04 -10.55
CA TYR A 3 6.99 18.58 -10.43
C TYR A 3 7.30 17.90 -9.08
N PHE A 4 6.61 18.31 -8.02
CA PHE A 4 6.78 17.73 -6.68
C PHE A 4 6.15 16.33 -6.61
N LEU A 5 4.96 16.15 -7.20
CA LEU A 5 4.33 14.83 -7.32
C LEU A 5 5.18 13.87 -8.13
N GLU A 6 5.75 14.31 -9.25
CA GLU A 6 6.61 13.49 -10.10
C GLU A 6 7.94 13.11 -9.41
N SER A 7 8.54 14.04 -8.68
CA SER A 7 9.78 13.79 -7.93
C SER A 7 9.54 12.87 -6.73
N CYS A 8 8.46 13.08 -5.96
CA CYS A 8 8.10 12.20 -4.85
C CYS A 8 7.74 10.80 -5.36
N SER A 9 6.94 10.70 -6.43
CA SER A 9 6.52 9.40 -6.97
C SER A 9 7.69 8.59 -7.52
N ARG A 10 8.69 9.23 -8.15
CA ARG A 10 9.90 8.54 -8.65
C ARG A 10 10.66 7.82 -7.53
N GLY A 11 10.83 8.45 -6.37
CA GLY A 11 11.54 7.84 -5.24
C GLY A 11 10.80 6.61 -4.69
N VAL A 12 9.49 6.75 -4.50
CA VAL A 12 8.60 5.67 -4.03
C VAL A 12 8.62 4.48 -4.99
N PHE A 13 8.40 4.73 -6.29
CA PHE A 13 8.36 3.66 -7.28
C PHE A 13 9.73 3.03 -7.57
N ALA A 14 10.83 3.79 -7.46
CA ALA A 14 12.18 3.23 -7.59
C ALA A 14 12.51 2.27 -6.44
N ARG A 15 12.18 2.64 -5.19
CA ARG A 15 12.30 1.75 -4.02
C ARG A 15 11.47 0.49 -4.21
N LEU A 16 10.21 0.65 -4.61
CA LEU A 16 9.30 -0.45 -4.87
C LEU A 16 9.85 -1.42 -5.92
N ALA A 17 10.34 -0.91 -7.04
CA ALA A 17 10.91 -1.70 -8.12
C ALA A 17 12.16 -2.49 -7.67
N GLY A 18 13.01 -1.88 -6.82
CA GLY A 18 14.20 -2.55 -6.27
C GLY A 18 13.88 -3.70 -5.32
N GLU A 19 12.72 -3.68 -4.66
CA GLU A 19 12.31 -4.68 -3.66
C GLU A 19 11.46 -5.82 -4.24
N GLN A 20 10.94 -5.69 -5.47
CA GLN A 20 10.00 -6.68 -6.06
C GLN A 20 10.52 -8.12 -6.08
N SER A 21 11.82 -8.34 -6.25
CA SER A 21 12.42 -9.68 -6.28
C SER A 21 12.31 -10.42 -4.95
N ARG A 22 12.17 -9.69 -3.83
CA ARG A 22 12.09 -10.24 -2.46
C ARG A 22 10.73 -10.88 -2.16
N TRP A 23 9.70 -10.58 -2.95
CA TRP A 23 8.31 -10.95 -2.66
C TRP A 23 7.77 -12.09 -3.54
N ARG A 24 8.63 -12.80 -4.28
CA ARG A 24 8.27 -14.00 -5.03
C ARG A 24 8.29 -15.25 -4.13
N GLN A 25 7.44 -15.29 -3.12
CA GLN A 25 7.39 -16.39 -2.15
C GLN A 25 5.99 -17.01 -2.05
N VAL A 26 5.93 -18.30 -1.67
CA VAL A 26 4.69 -19.07 -1.46
C VAL A 26 3.88 -18.53 -0.26
N ARG A 27 4.52 -17.78 0.65
CA ARG A 27 3.89 -17.17 1.82
C ARG A 27 4.20 -15.68 1.87
N VAL A 28 3.30 -14.91 2.47
CA VAL A 28 3.51 -13.49 2.78
C VAL A 28 4.76 -13.35 3.64
N PRO A 29 5.82 -12.66 3.18
CA PRO A 29 6.96 -12.33 4.02
C PRO A 29 6.52 -11.50 5.23
N SER A 30 7.17 -11.69 6.37
CA SER A 30 6.76 -11.03 7.62
C SER A 30 6.79 -9.50 7.54
N ASP A 31 7.66 -8.94 6.70
CA ASP A 31 7.85 -7.50 6.46
C ASP A 31 7.00 -6.94 5.30
N PHE A 32 6.30 -7.80 4.56
CA PHE A 32 5.52 -7.38 3.39
C PHE A 32 4.36 -6.44 3.76
N PRO A 33 3.56 -6.69 4.82
CA PRO A 33 2.50 -5.77 5.22
C PRO A 33 3.04 -4.38 5.63
N GLU A 34 4.18 -4.33 6.31
CA GLU A 34 4.86 -3.09 6.69
C GLU A 34 5.28 -2.29 5.46
N ARG A 35 5.95 -2.94 4.49
CA ARG A 35 6.36 -2.28 3.26
C ARG A 35 5.18 -1.77 2.46
N LEU A 36 4.12 -2.56 2.32
CA LEU A 36 2.90 -2.11 1.67
C LEU A 36 2.26 -0.92 2.38
N ALA A 37 2.30 -0.89 3.72
CA ALA A 37 1.78 0.22 4.51
C ALA A 37 2.58 1.51 4.28
N GLU A 38 3.91 1.43 4.27
CA GLU A 38 4.80 2.55 3.92
C GLU A 38 4.46 3.09 2.53
N TYR A 39 4.39 2.21 1.51
CA TYR A 39 4.06 2.63 0.15
C TYR A 39 2.66 3.23 0.03
N LEU A 40 1.66 2.60 0.66
CA LEU A 40 0.29 3.13 0.67
C LEU A 40 0.22 4.48 1.37
N GLY A 41 0.94 4.67 2.48
CA GLY A 41 1.05 5.93 3.19
C GLY A 41 1.67 7.05 2.36
N GLU A 42 2.79 6.76 1.71
CA GLU A 42 3.48 7.71 0.83
C GLU A 42 2.61 8.08 -0.38
N ILE A 43 1.96 7.11 -1.03
CA ILE A 43 1.03 7.37 -2.15
C ILE A 43 -0.20 8.14 -1.66
N ASN A 44 -0.68 7.85 -0.46
CA ASN A 44 -1.79 8.58 0.13
C ASN A 44 -1.42 10.06 0.34
N ALA A 45 -0.24 10.34 0.90
CA ALA A 45 0.23 11.70 1.10
C ALA A 45 0.39 12.52 -0.19
N MET A 46 0.64 11.86 -1.33
CA MET A 46 0.75 12.56 -2.61
C MET A 46 -0.58 13.16 -3.09
N HIS A 47 -1.73 12.52 -2.80
CA HIS A 47 -3.07 12.97 -3.23
C HIS A 47 -3.11 13.62 -4.64
N PRO A 48 -2.66 12.93 -5.70
CA PRO A 48 -2.38 13.56 -7.00
C PRO A 48 -3.63 13.96 -7.80
N PHE A 49 -4.81 13.47 -7.44
CA PHE A 49 -6.06 13.73 -8.16
C PHE A 49 -7.00 14.65 -7.38
N ARG A 50 -7.88 15.35 -8.10
CA ARG A 50 -8.95 16.16 -7.49
C ARG A 50 -9.95 15.28 -6.71
N GLU A 51 -10.33 14.14 -7.28
CA GLU A 51 -11.25 13.17 -6.69
C GLU A 51 -10.80 11.74 -7.03
N GLY A 52 -11.18 10.77 -6.20
CA GLY A 52 -10.92 9.35 -6.47
C GLY A 52 -9.54 8.83 -6.04
N ASN A 53 -8.76 9.60 -5.26
CA ASN A 53 -7.46 9.18 -4.74
C ASN A 53 -7.53 7.82 -4.03
N GLU A 54 -8.52 7.62 -3.15
CA GLU A 54 -8.69 6.35 -2.42
C GLU A 54 -8.87 5.15 -3.37
N ARG A 55 -9.68 5.31 -4.43
CA ARG A 55 -9.89 4.24 -5.43
C ARG A 55 -8.60 3.96 -6.21
N ALA A 56 -7.88 5.00 -6.61
CA ALA A 56 -6.63 4.87 -7.34
C ALA A 56 -5.53 4.21 -6.48
N GLN A 57 -5.40 4.60 -5.22
CA GLN A 57 -4.46 4.02 -4.26
C GLN A 57 -4.73 2.53 -4.05
N ARG A 58 -5.99 2.16 -3.75
CA ARG A 58 -6.37 0.75 -3.55
C ARG A 58 -6.15 -0.08 -4.81
N ALA A 59 -6.50 0.46 -5.98
CA ALA A 59 -6.27 -0.22 -7.26
C ALA A 59 -4.77 -0.45 -7.49
N PHE A 60 -3.94 0.57 -7.27
CA PHE A 60 -2.49 0.45 -7.42
C PHE A 60 -1.91 -0.62 -6.49
N ILE A 61 -2.23 -0.56 -5.19
CA ILE A 61 -1.75 -1.54 -4.21
C ILE A 61 -2.28 -2.94 -4.54
N SER A 62 -3.50 -3.08 -5.03
CA SER A 62 -4.05 -4.37 -5.47
C SER A 62 -3.30 -4.96 -6.66
N CYS A 63 -2.99 -4.12 -7.66
CA CYS A 63 -2.18 -4.55 -8.81
C CYS A 63 -0.77 -4.97 -8.37
N LEU A 64 -0.17 -4.22 -7.44
CA LEU A 64 1.13 -4.55 -6.87
C LEU A 64 1.09 -5.90 -6.16
N THR A 65 0.16 -6.12 -5.23
CA THR A 65 0.07 -7.40 -4.51
C THR A 65 -0.22 -8.56 -5.45
N ALA A 66 -1.10 -8.36 -6.44
CA ALA A 66 -1.45 -9.38 -7.42
C ALA A 66 -0.25 -9.81 -8.28
N ALA A 67 0.64 -8.87 -8.65
CA ALA A 67 1.89 -9.17 -9.35
C ALA A 67 2.84 -10.10 -8.55
N HIS A 68 2.62 -10.20 -7.24
CA HIS A 68 3.36 -11.07 -6.33
C HIS A 68 2.54 -12.28 -5.85
N GLY A 69 1.36 -12.54 -6.43
CA GLY A 69 0.50 -13.66 -6.08
C GLY A 69 -0.39 -13.44 -4.86
N PHE A 70 -0.39 -12.25 -4.27
CA PHE A 70 -1.20 -11.91 -3.10
C PHE A 70 -2.45 -11.11 -3.47
N GLN A 71 -3.49 -11.21 -2.65
CA GLN A 71 -4.71 -10.41 -2.77
C GLN A 71 -5.01 -9.68 -1.47
N ILE A 72 -5.75 -8.56 -1.54
CA ILE A 72 -6.22 -7.82 -0.37
C ILE A 72 -7.75 -7.84 -0.35
N SER A 73 -8.34 -8.31 0.74
CA SER A 73 -9.77 -8.20 1.01
C SER A 73 -10.12 -6.80 1.54
N TRP A 74 -10.23 -5.83 0.63
CA TRP A 74 -10.61 -4.46 0.99
C TRP A 74 -12.02 -4.36 1.58
N ASP A 75 -12.92 -5.26 1.18
CA ASP A 75 -14.31 -5.38 1.63
C ASP A 75 -14.41 -5.72 3.13
N LYS A 76 -13.38 -6.35 3.69
CA LYS A 76 -13.32 -6.73 5.11
C LYS A 76 -12.73 -5.63 6.01
N MET A 77 -12.22 -4.55 5.42
CA MET A 77 -11.69 -3.42 6.16
C MET A 77 -12.79 -2.38 6.38
N ASP A 78 -13.11 -2.08 7.63
CA ASP A 78 -14.08 -1.04 7.94
C ASP A 78 -13.51 0.36 7.63
N GLN A 79 -14.39 1.24 7.14
CA GLN A 79 -14.03 2.59 6.75
C GLN A 79 -13.44 3.43 7.90
N PRO A 80 -14.00 3.41 9.13
CA PRO A 80 -13.41 4.11 10.27
C PRO A 80 -11.95 3.73 10.56
N SER A 81 -11.64 2.44 10.58
CA SER A 81 -10.28 1.95 10.82
C SER A 81 -9.32 2.40 9.71
N MET A 82 -9.74 2.30 8.45
CA MET A 82 -8.93 2.77 7.31
C MET A 82 -8.67 4.28 7.37
N MET A 83 -9.67 5.08 7.75
CA MET A 83 -9.53 6.52 7.91
C MET A 83 -8.56 6.87 9.05
N GLN A 84 -8.68 6.23 10.21
CA GLN A 84 -7.75 6.44 11.33
C GLN A 84 -6.32 6.04 10.96
N ALA A 85 -6.15 4.89 10.31
CA ALA A 85 -4.85 4.42 9.86
C ALA A 85 -4.21 5.37 8.83
N SER A 86 -5.02 5.90 7.91
CA SER A 86 -4.56 6.90 6.92
C SER A 86 -4.11 8.20 7.58
N ILE A 87 -4.84 8.69 8.58
CA ILE A 87 -4.45 9.89 9.35
C ILE A 87 -3.16 9.64 10.15
N ALA A 88 -3.00 8.47 10.75
CA ALA A 88 -1.78 8.10 11.47
C ALA A 88 -0.57 8.03 10.54
N SER A 89 -0.75 7.45 9.35
CA SER A 89 0.28 7.34 8.30
C SER A 89 0.75 8.69 7.79
N MET A 90 -0.17 9.66 7.61
CA MET A 90 0.18 11.06 7.29
C MET A 90 1.09 11.72 8.33
N ARG A 91 1.14 11.19 9.55
CA ARG A 91 2.03 11.64 10.64
C ARG A 91 3.29 10.78 10.78
N GLY A 92 3.56 9.91 9.80
CA GLY A 92 4.71 9.00 9.78
C GLY A 92 4.53 7.74 10.61
N ASN A 93 3.30 7.35 10.95
CA ASN A 93 3.02 6.12 11.69
C ASN A 93 2.14 5.16 10.89
N ASP A 94 2.79 4.25 10.17
CA ASP A 94 2.14 3.28 9.28
C ASP A 94 1.69 1.99 9.98
N ARG A 95 1.88 1.88 11.30
CA ARG A 95 1.61 0.65 12.05
C ARG A 95 0.16 0.17 11.91
N MET A 96 -0.79 1.10 12.00
CA MET A 96 -2.21 0.77 11.85
C MET A 96 -2.54 0.28 10.44
N LEU A 97 -1.93 0.89 9.41
CA LEU A 97 -2.08 0.43 8.03
C LEU A 97 -1.49 -0.98 7.85
N ALA A 98 -0.30 -1.22 8.39
CA ALA A 98 0.36 -2.53 8.33
C ALA A 98 -0.50 -3.62 9.01
N ASP A 99 -1.08 -3.33 10.16
CA ASP A 99 -1.95 -4.26 10.88
C ASP A 99 -3.25 -4.56 10.12
N LEU A 100 -3.85 -3.54 9.48
CA LEU A 100 -5.02 -3.74 8.62
C LEU A 100 -4.67 -4.60 7.40
N LEU A 101 -3.57 -4.28 6.71
CA LEU A 101 -3.11 -5.04 5.56
C LEU A 101 -2.78 -6.48 5.93
N ARG A 102 -2.06 -6.71 7.03
CA ARG A 102 -1.72 -8.05 7.54
C ARG A 102 -2.95 -8.93 7.76
N LYS A 103 -4.01 -8.37 8.36
CA LYS A 103 -5.25 -9.11 8.65
C LYS A 103 -6.04 -9.50 7.40
N ASN A 104 -5.81 -8.80 6.29
CA ASN A 104 -6.64 -8.89 5.08
C ASN A 104 -5.84 -9.29 3.82
N LEU A 105 -4.55 -9.55 3.96
CA LEU A 105 -3.72 -10.14 2.92
C LEU A 105 -4.03 -11.63 2.82
N ILE A 106 -4.35 -12.06 1.60
CA ILE A 106 -4.60 -13.45 1.25
C ILE A 106 -3.37 -13.96 0.50
N SER A 107 -2.75 -15.01 1.03
CA SER A 107 -1.69 -15.75 0.36
C SER A 107 -2.20 -16.38 -0.94
N PRO A 108 -1.34 -16.55 -1.97
CA PRO A 108 -1.71 -17.31 -3.16
C PRO A 108 -2.28 -18.66 -2.74
N THR A 109 -3.47 -18.97 -3.25
CA THR A 109 -4.05 -20.31 -3.08
C THR A 109 -3.22 -21.26 -3.94
N GLU A 110 -2.80 -22.39 -3.36
CA GLU A 110 -2.17 -23.50 -4.11
C GLU A 110 -3.05 -23.97 -5.28
#